data_AF-A0A644U6P4-F1
#
_entry.id   AF-A0A644U6P4-F1
#
_cell.length_a   1.000
_cell.length_b   1.000
_cell.length_c   1.000
_cell.angle_alpha   90.00
_cell.angle_beta   90.00
_cell.angle_gamma   90.00
#
_symmetry.space_group_name_H-M   'P 1'
#
loop_
_entity.id
_entity.type
_entity.pdbx_description
1 polymer ?
#
loop_
_entity_poly.entity_id
_entity_poly.type
_entity_poly.pdbx_seq_one_letter_code
_entity_poly.pdbx_strand_id
1 'polypeptide(L)'
;MTKILTTPEFSKDVKKLTKKYNSISDDINTFLQALKINLPDKLRDTVRISGLGEKYSNFTVYKVRSFRCKSMFGKGSRSGIRVIYEYCSTTDTIGLIQIYSHSQNVSNHDIGRIHSYLDGKISEGFHPGVMDPLQNISVDIIPPVIAEAQRDAYIIPPIIATAESQGDVYTCFPPSPDSTIPNIEDDFRENN
;
A
#
# COMPACT_ATOMS: atom_id res chain seq x y z
N MET A 1 1.17 7.97 -2.35
CA MET A 1 0.42 6.81 -2.90
C MET A 1 1.14 5.55 -2.47
N THR A 2 0.49 4.72 -1.66
CA THR A 2 1.09 3.51 -1.09
C THR A 2 1.39 2.47 -2.17
N LYS A 3 2.64 2.01 -2.20
CA LYS A 3 3.13 1.02 -3.17
C LYS A 3 2.87 -0.39 -2.64
N ILE A 4 2.35 -1.27 -3.48
CA ILE A 4 2.10 -2.68 -3.13
C ILE A 4 3.02 -3.57 -3.93
N LEU A 5 3.83 -4.35 -3.23
CA LEU A 5 4.74 -5.35 -3.79
C LEU A 5 4.20 -6.74 -3.48
N THR A 6 4.09 -7.57 -4.53
CA THR A 6 3.62 -8.95 -4.42
C THR A 6 4.77 -9.90 -4.69
N THR A 7 5.00 -10.86 -3.79
CA THR A 7 6.00 -11.92 -3.98
C THR A 7 5.46 -13.03 -4.88
N PRO A 8 6.32 -13.72 -5.66
CA PRO A 8 5.88 -14.85 -6.48
C PRO A 8 5.34 -16.01 -5.62
N GLU A 9 5.84 -16.19 -4.39
CA GLU A 9 5.34 -17.15 -3.40
C GLU A 9 3.90 -16.82 -3.00
N PHE A 10 3.62 -15.55 -2.73
CA PHE A 10 2.27 -15.11 -2.42
C PHE A 10 1.31 -15.44 -3.56
N SER A 11 1.69 -15.18 -4.81
CA SER A 11 0.86 -15.52 -5.98
C SER A 11 0.57 -17.03 -6.06
N LYS A 12 1.57 -17.88 -5.77
CA LYS A 12 1.39 -19.35 -5.71
C LYS A 12 0.40 -19.75 -4.62
N ASP A 13 0.49 -19.13 -3.44
CA ASP A 13 -0.40 -19.41 -2.33
C ASP A 13 -1.85 -18.97 -2.62
N VAL A 14 -2.02 -17.81 -3.28
CA VAL A 14 -3.34 -17.37 -3.78
C VAL A 14 -3.93 -18.40 -4.73
N LYS A 15 -3.17 -18.87 -5.73
CA LYS A 15 -3.62 -19.89 -6.69
C LYS A 15 -4.06 -21.18 -6.01
N LYS A 16 -3.38 -21.60 -4.94
CA LYS A 16 -3.79 -22.77 -4.14
C LYS A 16 -5.11 -22.51 -3.41
N LEU A 17 -5.29 -21.32 -2.85
CA LEU A 17 -6.52 -20.95 -2.14
C LEU A 17 -7.71 -20.77 -3.08
N THR A 18 -7.50 -20.28 -4.31
CA THR A 18 -8.57 -20.12 -5.32
C THR A 18 -9.26 -21.44 -5.64
N LYS A 19 -8.55 -22.57 -5.57
CA LYS A 19 -9.15 -23.91 -5.76
C LYS A 19 -10.23 -24.25 -4.72
N LYS A 20 -10.16 -23.65 -3.53
CA LYS A 20 -11.09 -23.89 -2.42
C LYS A 20 -12.08 -22.74 -2.22
N TYR A 21 -11.66 -21.52 -2.55
CA TYR A 21 -12.41 -20.29 -2.32
C TYR A 21 -12.45 -19.49 -3.61
N ASN A 22 -13.54 -19.59 -4.36
CA ASN A 22 -13.65 -18.99 -5.69
C ASN A 22 -13.57 -17.46 -5.65
N SER A 23 -14.04 -16.82 -4.57
CA SER A 23 -14.02 -15.35 -4.41
C SER A 23 -12.69 -14.78 -3.91
N ILE A 24 -11.67 -15.62 -3.64
CA ILE A 24 -10.45 -15.17 -2.95
C ILE A 24 -9.72 -14.05 -3.69
N SER A 25 -9.78 -14.06 -5.03
CA SER A 25 -9.13 -13.04 -5.86
C SER A 25 -9.75 -11.66 -5.62
N ASP A 26 -11.08 -11.58 -5.61
CA ASP A 26 -11.82 -10.34 -5.36
C ASP A 26 -11.68 -9.89 -3.91
N ASP A 27 -11.66 -10.84 -2.98
CA ASP A 27 -11.48 -10.58 -1.55
C ASP A 27 -10.08 -10.00 -1.28
N ILE A 28 -9.05 -10.47 -1.99
CA ILE A 28 -7.69 -9.91 -1.90
C ILE A 28 -7.69 -8.48 -2.43
N ASN A 29 -8.31 -8.20 -3.57
CA ASN A 29 -8.39 -6.83 -4.10
C ASN A 29 -9.07 -5.88 -3.09
N THR A 30 -10.16 -6.33 -2.48
CA THR A 30 -10.85 -5.59 -1.41
C THR A 30 -9.93 -5.35 -0.20
N PHE A 31 -9.16 -6.36 0.19
CA PHE A 31 -8.18 -6.26 1.27
C PHE A 31 -7.05 -5.27 0.95
N LEU A 32 -6.52 -5.26 -0.28
CA LEU A 32 -5.49 -4.32 -0.70
C LEU A 32 -6.03 -2.87 -0.73
N GLN A 33 -7.27 -2.66 -1.14
CA GLN A 33 -7.92 -1.35 -1.06
C GLN A 33 -8.09 -0.92 0.40
N ALA A 34 -8.54 -1.81 1.28
CA ALA A 34 -8.65 -1.53 2.71
C ALA A 34 -7.29 -1.16 3.32
N LEU A 35 -6.21 -1.85 2.94
CA LEU A 35 -4.86 -1.50 3.39
C LEU A 35 -4.48 -0.08 2.94
N LYS A 36 -4.71 0.28 1.67
CA LYS A 36 -4.38 1.63 1.15
C LYS A 36 -5.13 2.75 1.87
N ILE A 37 -6.37 2.50 2.30
CA ILE A 37 -7.20 3.51 2.97
C ILE A 37 -6.83 3.64 4.45
N ASN A 38 -6.56 2.51 5.11
CA ASN A 38 -6.36 2.49 6.55
C ASN A 38 -4.90 2.74 6.96
N LEU A 39 -3.91 2.59 6.09
CA LEU A 39 -2.53 2.91 6.44
C LEU A 39 -2.31 4.43 6.58
N PRO A 40 -1.51 4.89 7.56
CA PRO A 40 -0.60 4.11 8.42
C PRO A 40 -1.26 3.43 9.64
N ASP A 41 -2.56 3.62 9.86
CA ASP A 41 -3.28 2.91 10.91
C ASP A 41 -3.38 1.39 10.62
N LYS A 42 -3.59 0.62 11.69
CA LYS A 42 -3.68 -0.83 11.62
C LYS A 42 -5.10 -1.27 11.32
N LEU A 43 -5.25 -2.22 10.41
CA LEU A 43 -6.51 -2.94 10.23
C LEU A 43 -6.90 -3.68 11.51
N ARG A 44 -8.21 -3.86 11.71
CA ARG A 44 -8.76 -4.65 12.81
C ARG A 44 -8.17 -6.08 12.81
N ASP A 45 -7.84 -6.59 13.99
CA ASP A 45 -7.21 -7.91 14.21
C ASP A 45 -5.85 -8.11 13.51
N THR A 46 -5.09 -7.02 13.36
CA THR A 46 -3.69 -7.06 12.93
C THR A 46 -2.78 -7.24 14.14
N VAL A 47 -1.91 -8.25 14.09
CA VAL A 47 -0.95 -8.58 15.14
C VAL A 47 0.46 -8.41 14.58
N ARG A 48 1.30 -7.61 15.25
CA ARG A 48 2.72 -7.51 14.89
C ARG A 48 3.42 -8.83 15.22
N ILE A 49 4.22 -9.35 14.30
CA ILE A 49 5.07 -10.51 14.56
C ILE A 49 6.35 -10.00 15.24
N SER A 50 6.56 -10.42 16.49
CA SER A 50 7.79 -10.15 17.25
C SER A 50 8.73 -11.35 17.21
N GLY A 51 10.02 -11.14 17.49
CA GLY A 51 11.00 -12.23 17.63
C GLY A 51 11.59 -12.74 16.31
N LEU A 52 11.61 -11.90 15.26
CA LEU A 52 12.31 -12.22 14.00
C LEU A 52 13.84 -12.11 14.14
N GLY A 53 14.33 -11.43 15.18
CA GLY A 53 15.75 -11.19 15.44
C GLY A 53 16.13 -9.72 15.27
N GLU A 54 17.23 -9.31 15.91
CA GLU A 54 17.72 -7.92 15.90
C GLU A 54 18.07 -7.42 14.50
N LYS A 55 18.59 -8.31 13.66
CA LYS A 55 18.86 -8.04 12.23
C LYS A 55 17.64 -7.47 11.50
N TYR A 56 16.42 -7.78 11.93
CA TYR A 56 15.21 -7.33 11.25
C TYR A 56 14.41 -6.30 12.08
N SER A 57 15.02 -5.67 13.08
CA SER A 57 14.33 -4.74 13.99
C SER A 57 13.58 -3.60 13.28
N ASN A 58 14.11 -3.16 12.14
CA ASN A 58 13.56 -2.06 11.36
C ASN A 58 12.40 -2.48 10.46
N PHE A 59 12.25 -3.78 10.19
CA PHE A 59 11.14 -4.28 9.38
C PHE A 59 9.94 -4.56 10.27
N THR A 60 8.80 -3.97 9.90
CA THR A 60 7.57 -4.19 10.66
C THR A 60 6.68 -5.18 9.92
N VAL A 61 6.73 -6.44 10.39
CA VAL A 61 5.91 -7.52 9.85
C VAL A 61 4.63 -7.68 10.66
N TYR A 62 3.52 -7.74 9.95
CA TYR A 62 2.17 -7.83 10.48
C TYR A 62 1.47 -9.10 10.01
N LYS A 63 0.61 -9.62 10.88
CA LYS A 63 -0.29 -10.75 10.62
C LYS A 63 -1.73 -10.33 10.81
N VAL A 64 -2.52 -10.37 9.74
CA VAL A 64 -3.97 -10.11 9.80
C VAL A 64 -4.72 -11.40 10.05
N ARG A 65 -5.58 -11.42 11.07
CA ARG A 65 -6.46 -12.57 11.38
C ARG A 65 -7.88 -12.39 10.83
N SER A 66 -8.35 -11.15 10.67
CA SER A 66 -9.68 -10.83 10.16
C SER A 66 -9.66 -10.58 8.64
N PHE A 67 -9.40 -11.64 7.87
CA PHE A 67 -9.66 -11.59 6.43
C PHE A 67 -11.11 -11.96 6.15
N ARG A 68 -11.87 -11.10 5.46
CA ARG A 68 -13.25 -11.41 5.06
C ARG A 68 -13.23 -12.09 3.70
N CYS A 69 -13.86 -13.27 3.60
CA CYS A 69 -13.96 -14.01 2.35
C CYS A 69 -15.43 -14.24 2.01
N LYS A 70 -15.89 -13.75 0.85
CA LYS A 70 -17.29 -13.84 0.42
C LYS A 70 -17.74 -15.29 0.21
N SER A 71 -16.84 -16.15 -0.26
CA SER A 71 -17.08 -17.58 -0.48
C SER A 71 -17.39 -18.35 0.81
N MET A 72 -17.16 -17.76 1.99
CA MET A 72 -17.46 -18.37 3.28
C MET A 72 -18.74 -17.77 3.88
N PHE A 73 -19.87 -18.19 3.33
CA PHE A 73 -21.20 -17.81 3.80
C PHE A 73 -21.35 -18.07 5.31
N GLY A 74 -21.84 -17.06 6.05
CA GLY A 74 -22.12 -17.13 7.49
C GLY A 74 -20.91 -17.02 8.43
N LYS A 75 -19.67 -16.98 7.93
CA LYS A 75 -18.46 -16.90 8.80
C LYS A 75 -17.88 -15.50 8.96
N GLY A 76 -18.15 -14.58 8.04
CA GLY A 76 -17.72 -13.18 8.14
C GLY A 76 -16.20 -13.03 8.28
N SER A 77 -15.74 -12.30 9.28
CA SER A 77 -14.30 -12.14 9.62
C SER A 77 -13.63 -13.44 10.11
N ARG A 78 -14.40 -14.48 10.45
CA ARG A 78 -13.91 -15.79 10.87
C ARG A 78 -13.67 -16.74 9.69
N SER A 79 -13.26 -16.21 8.54
CA SER A 79 -12.89 -17.04 7.37
C SER A 79 -11.74 -18.01 7.68
N GLY A 80 -10.94 -17.67 8.70
CA GLY A 80 -9.72 -18.42 9.04
C GLY A 80 -8.59 -18.16 8.06
N ILE A 81 -8.76 -17.29 7.05
CA ILE A 81 -7.67 -16.87 6.17
C ILE A 81 -6.82 -15.83 6.91
N ARG A 82 -5.50 -16.00 6.83
CA ARG A 82 -4.52 -15.10 7.42
C ARG A 82 -3.56 -14.63 6.35
N VAL A 83 -3.21 -13.35 6.44
CA VAL A 83 -2.25 -12.69 5.55
C VAL A 83 -1.10 -12.16 6.39
N ILE A 84 0.12 -12.44 5.95
CA ILE A 84 1.35 -11.89 6.50
C ILE A 84 1.89 -10.89 5.49
N TYR A 85 2.10 -9.66 5.95
CA TYR A 85 2.65 -8.58 5.14
C TYR A 85 3.67 -7.78 5.94
N GLU A 86 4.59 -7.15 5.24
CA GLU A 86 5.53 -6.16 5.78
C GLU A 86 5.07 -4.77 5.37
N TYR A 87 5.25 -3.79 6.26
CA TYR A 87 4.98 -2.38 5.97
C TYR A 87 6.19 -1.55 6.36
N CYS A 88 6.69 -0.80 5.38
CA CYS A 88 7.74 0.19 5.56
C CYS A 88 7.11 1.59 5.56
N SER A 89 7.13 2.26 6.72
CA SER A 89 6.61 3.62 6.88
C SER A 89 7.43 4.67 6.13
N THR A 90 8.73 4.43 5.94
CA THR A 90 9.63 5.38 5.26
C THR A 90 9.35 5.47 3.77
N THR A 91 9.13 4.33 3.11
CA THR A 91 8.87 4.26 1.66
C THR A 91 7.40 4.10 1.31
N ASP A 92 6.52 4.13 2.32
CA ASP A 92 5.08 3.84 2.23
C ASP A 92 4.79 2.63 1.32
N THR A 93 5.48 1.53 1.61
CA THR A 93 5.46 0.31 0.80
C THR A 93 4.94 -0.87 1.61
N ILE A 94 4.08 -1.67 0.99
CA ILE A 94 3.50 -2.90 1.55
C ILE A 94 4.07 -4.09 0.78
N GLY A 95 4.74 -5.00 1.48
CA GLY A 95 5.21 -6.28 0.95
C GLY A 95 4.28 -7.43 1.34
N LEU A 96 3.64 -8.09 0.37
CA LEU A 96 2.83 -9.29 0.63
C LEU A 96 3.73 -10.54 0.65
N ILE A 97 3.83 -11.18 1.81
CA ILE A 97 4.77 -12.31 2.03
C ILE A 97 4.05 -13.65 1.90
N GLN A 98 2.95 -13.84 2.63
CA GLN A 98 2.28 -15.13 2.70
C GLN A 98 0.79 -14.98 2.94
N ILE A 99 0.00 -15.87 2.34
CA ILE A 99 -1.42 -16.06 2.64
C ILE A 99 -1.71 -17.53 2.87
N TYR A 100 -2.50 -17.84 3.90
CA TYR A 100 -2.88 -19.22 4.20
C TYR A 100 -4.21 -19.31 4.94
N SER A 101 -4.82 -20.50 4.92
CA SER A 101 -5.97 -20.82 5.77
C SER A 101 -5.51 -21.49 7.07
N HIS A 102 -6.04 -21.05 8.20
CA HIS A 102 -5.83 -21.67 9.52
C HIS A 102 -6.12 -23.17 9.52
N SER A 103 -7.12 -23.58 8.74
CA SER A 103 -7.52 -24.99 8.63
C SER A 103 -6.46 -25.86 7.96
N GLN A 104 -5.57 -25.27 7.15
CA GLN A 104 -4.53 -25.99 6.40
C GLN A 104 -3.15 -25.88 7.04
N ASN A 105 -2.90 -24.83 7.81
CA ASN A 105 -1.63 -24.62 8.51
C ASN A 105 -1.84 -24.63 10.03
N VAL A 106 -1.27 -25.65 10.66
CA VAL A 106 -1.20 -25.80 12.12
C VAL A 106 -0.14 -24.84 12.70
N SER A 107 0.91 -24.53 11.93
CA SER A 107 1.93 -23.56 12.33
C SER A 107 1.42 -22.12 12.22
N ASN A 108 1.83 -21.29 13.19
CA ASN A 108 1.27 -19.95 13.42
C ASN A 108 1.76 -18.89 12.40
N HIS A 109 2.90 -19.14 11.76
CA HIS A 109 3.53 -18.41 10.64
C HIS A 109 4.79 -19.18 10.18
N ASP A 110 5.21 -19.00 8.94
CA ASP A 110 6.44 -19.59 8.39
C ASP A 110 7.61 -18.61 8.57
N ILE A 111 8.38 -18.79 9.66
CA ILE A 111 9.50 -17.90 10.00
C ILE A 111 10.59 -17.94 8.93
N GLY A 112 10.90 -19.13 8.39
CA GLY A 112 11.93 -19.29 7.37
C GLY A 112 11.62 -18.47 6.13
N ARG A 113 10.37 -18.48 5.68
CA ARG A 113 9.92 -17.66 4.53
C ARG A 113 10.02 -16.16 4.80
N ILE A 114 9.66 -15.72 6.01
CA ILE A 114 9.79 -14.31 6.39
C ILE A 114 11.26 -13.91 6.38
N HIS A 115 12.16 -14.73 6.93
CA HIS A 115 13.60 -14.46 6.92
C HIS A 115 14.15 -14.37 5.49
N SER A 116 13.81 -15.32 4.60
CA SER A 116 14.26 -15.27 3.21
C SER A 116 13.79 -14.01 2.47
N TYR A 117 12.54 -13.59 2.71
CA TYR A 117 12.02 -12.34 2.15
C TYR A 117 12.79 -11.12 2.65
N LEU A 118 13.03 -11.03 3.96
CA LEU A 118 13.73 -9.92 4.58
C LEU A 118 15.22 -9.90 4.23
N ASP A 119 15.87 -11.05 4.12
CA ASP A 119 17.25 -11.17 3.67
C ASP A 119 17.41 -10.69 2.22
N GLY A 120 16.45 -11.04 1.35
CA GLY A 120 16.36 -10.48 0.00
C GLY A 120 16.28 -8.95 0.02
N LYS A 121 15.43 -8.38 0.88
CA LYS A 121 15.34 -6.91 1.03
C LYS A 121 16.64 -6.28 1.48
N ILE A 122 17.33 -6.89 2.43
CA ILE A 122 18.63 -6.40 2.91
C ILE A 122 19.67 -6.43 1.77
N SER A 123 19.67 -7.50 0.95
CA SER A 123 20.57 -7.60 -0.21
C SER A 123 20.27 -6.57 -1.32
N GLU A 124 19.02 -6.12 -1.43
CA GLU A 124 18.60 -5.03 -2.32
C GLU A 124 19.00 -3.63 -1.80
N GLY A 125 19.69 -3.54 -0.66
CA GLY A 125 20.17 -2.29 -0.06
C GLY A 125 19.25 -1.70 1.01
N PHE A 126 18.19 -2.40 1.44
CA PHE A 126 17.41 -1.99 2.61
C PHE A 126 18.13 -2.39 3.91
N HIS A 127 19.09 -1.56 4.34
CA HIS A 127 19.87 -1.86 5.53
C HIS A 127 19.13 -1.53 6.85
N PRO A 128 18.99 -2.51 7.76
CA PRO A 128 18.43 -2.31 9.08
C PRO A 128 19.46 -1.58 9.95
N GLY A 129 19.40 -0.26 9.99
CA GLY A 129 20.21 0.58 10.88
C GLY A 129 20.80 1.82 10.21
N VAL A 130 20.73 1.91 8.88
CA VAL A 130 21.20 3.08 8.12
C VAL A 130 19.98 3.71 7.45
N MET A 131 19.29 4.58 8.18
CA MET A 131 18.33 5.51 7.60
C MET A 131 18.78 6.91 8.01
N ASP A 132 19.88 7.36 7.40
CA ASP A 132 20.32 8.75 7.53
C ASP A 132 19.33 9.64 6.76
N PRO A 133 18.74 10.70 7.36
CA PRO A 133 17.71 11.52 6.72
C PRO A 133 18.17 12.33 5.49
N LEU A 134 19.46 12.27 5.10
CA LEU A 134 20.05 13.22 4.14
C LEU A 134 20.80 12.62 2.95
N GLN A 135 20.65 11.33 2.63
CA GLN A 135 21.30 10.77 1.44
C GLN A 135 20.32 10.13 0.47
N ASN A 136 19.57 10.98 -0.24
CA ASN A 136 19.09 10.62 -1.58
C ASN A 136 18.99 11.84 -2.50
N ILE A 137 20.09 12.60 -2.62
CA ILE A 137 20.39 13.35 -3.84
C ILE A 137 21.65 12.72 -4.41
N SER A 138 21.47 11.81 -5.38
CA SER A 138 22.56 11.43 -6.27
C SER A 138 22.84 12.61 -7.20
N VAL A 139 23.78 13.46 -6.78
CA VAL A 139 24.59 14.23 -7.72
C VAL A 139 25.51 13.24 -8.45
N ASP A 140 25.71 13.50 -9.74
CA ASP A 140 26.78 12.98 -10.60
C ASP A 140 26.60 11.58 -11.22
N ILE A 141 25.78 11.52 -12.28
CA ILE A 141 26.20 10.82 -13.50
C ILE A 141 26.59 11.92 -14.51
N ILE A 142 27.78 12.49 -14.34
CA ILE A 142 28.50 13.20 -15.40
C ILE A 142 29.45 12.17 -16.00
N PRO A 143 29.25 11.69 -17.24
CA PRO A 143 30.33 11.02 -17.94
C PRO A 143 31.39 12.06 -18.33
N PRO A 144 32.67 11.85 -18.00
CA PRO A 144 33.75 12.58 -18.68
C PRO A 144 33.93 11.99 -20.08
N VAL A 145 34.73 12.68 -20.93
CA VAL A 145 35.19 12.28 -22.28
C VAL A 145 34.25 12.87 -23.37
N ILE A 146 34.59 13.86 -24.21
CA ILE A 146 35.82 14.16 -24.96
C ILE A 146 35.94 15.68 -25.21
N ALA A 147 37.12 16.24 -24.97
CA ALA A 147 37.54 17.48 -25.58
C ALA A 147 37.89 17.22 -27.05
N GLU A 148 37.27 17.94 -27.99
CA GLU A 148 37.89 18.58 -29.16
C GLU A 148 36.91 18.76 -30.35
N ALA A 149 36.98 19.97 -30.89
CA ALA A 149 36.77 20.34 -32.29
C ALA A 149 35.36 20.66 -32.82
N GLN A 150 35.36 21.75 -33.61
CA GLN A 150 34.35 22.31 -34.53
C GLN A 150 33.28 23.18 -33.86
N ARG A 151 33.48 24.51 -33.82
CA ARG A 151 33.20 25.42 -34.95
C ARG A 151 32.01 24.94 -35.77
N ASP A 152 30.82 25.47 -35.50
CA ASP A 152 30.16 26.39 -36.44
C ASP A 152 28.72 26.67 -35.96
N ALA A 153 28.36 27.96 -36.06
CA ALA A 153 27.02 28.49 -36.23
C ALA A 153 25.92 28.07 -35.24
N TYR A 154 25.53 29.00 -34.35
CA TYR A 154 24.22 29.65 -34.55
C TYR A 154 24.11 30.96 -33.76
N ILE A 155 23.55 31.94 -34.45
CA ILE A 155 23.32 33.32 -34.06
C ILE A 155 22.08 33.37 -33.15
N ILE A 156 22.17 34.04 -32.01
CA ILE A 156 21.01 34.33 -31.14
C ILE A 156 20.62 35.80 -31.36
N PRO A 157 19.42 36.12 -31.88
CA PRO A 157 18.89 37.48 -31.79
C PRO A 157 18.26 37.75 -30.41
N PRO A 158 18.28 38.99 -29.92
CA PRO A 158 17.76 39.37 -28.61
C PRO A 158 16.22 39.36 -28.58
N ILE A 159 15.67 38.82 -27.48
CA ILE A 159 14.23 38.81 -27.18
C ILE A 159 13.81 40.22 -26.76
N ILE A 160 12.89 40.81 -27.53
CA ILE A 160 12.20 42.06 -27.20
C ILE A 160 11.10 41.76 -26.20
N ALA A 161 11.12 42.48 -25.08
CA ALA A 161 10.04 42.54 -24.11
C ALA A 161 8.93 43.47 -24.60
N THR A 162 7.68 43.01 -24.54
CA THR A 162 6.49 43.87 -24.55
C THR A 162 5.48 43.37 -23.51
N ALA A 163 4.93 44.34 -22.80
CA ALA A 163 4.16 44.22 -21.57
C ALA A 163 2.64 44.39 -21.82
N GLU A 164 1.87 44.23 -20.72
CA GLU A 164 0.50 44.73 -20.50
C GLU A 164 -0.60 44.00 -21.30
N SER A 165 -1.84 43.77 -20.88
CA SER A 165 -2.70 43.95 -19.68
C SER A 165 -3.95 43.06 -20.00
N GLN A 166 -4.81 42.56 -19.11
CA GLN A 166 -5.92 43.22 -18.39
C GLN A 166 -7.03 42.15 -18.15
N GLY A 167 -7.80 42.26 -17.06
CA GLY A 167 -9.15 41.69 -16.86
C GLY A 167 -9.20 40.32 -16.17
N ASP A 168 -9.51 40.24 -14.87
CA ASP A 168 -10.85 40.18 -14.24
C ASP A 168 -11.71 39.02 -14.79
N VAL A 169 -12.25 38.08 -14.01
CA VAL A 169 -13.27 38.26 -12.97
C VAL A 169 -13.30 37.02 -12.05
N TYR A 170 -13.28 37.25 -10.73
CA TYR A 170 -13.69 36.28 -9.72
C TYR A 170 -15.22 36.33 -9.54
N THR A 171 -15.90 35.18 -9.56
CA THR A 171 -17.20 35.05 -8.89
C THR A 171 -17.17 33.84 -7.96
N CYS A 172 -17.24 34.15 -6.67
CA CYS A 172 -17.58 33.24 -5.59
C CYS A 172 -19.10 33.04 -5.61
N PHE A 173 -19.57 31.79 -5.57
CA PHE A 173 -20.93 31.50 -5.09
C PHE A 173 -20.86 30.34 -4.06
N PRO A 174 -21.25 30.59 -2.80
CA PRO A 174 -21.40 29.58 -1.75
C PRO A 174 -22.75 28.81 -1.86
N PRO A 175 -22.97 27.76 -1.03
CA PRO A 175 -23.81 26.61 -1.37
C PRO A 175 -25.29 26.80 -1.03
N SER A 176 -26.17 26.05 -1.72
CA SER A 176 -27.58 25.92 -1.37
C SER A 176 -27.83 24.72 -0.44
N PRO A 177 -28.37 24.92 0.77
CA PRO A 177 -29.02 23.88 1.54
C PRO A 177 -30.49 23.80 1.11
N ASP A 178 -30.95 22.63 0.69
CA ASP A 178 -32.40 22.39 0.66
C ASP A 178 -32.75 21.07 1.33
N SER A 179 -33.69 21.23 2.24
CA SER A 179 -34.18 20.31 3.24
C SER A 179 -35.52 19.77 2.77
N THR A 180 -35.64 18.45 2.63
CA THR A 180 -36.97 17.81 2.66
C THR A 180 -36.83 16.44 3.29
N ILE A 181 -37.16 16.39 4.58
CA ILE A 181 -37.43 15.16 5.34
C ILE A 181 -38.95 14.94 5.24
N PRO A 182 -39.43 13.84 4.64
CA PRO A 182 -40.79 13.42 4.87
C PRO A 182 -40.91 12.71 6.22
N ASN A 183 -41.75 13.28 7.09
CA ASN A 183 -42.33 12.61 8.26
C ASN A 183 -43.00 11.30 7.81
N ILE A 184 -42.60 10.18 8.40
CA ILE A 184 -43.43 8.98 8.44
C ILE A 184 -43.71 8.73 9.92
N GLU A 185 -44.99 8.83 10.22
CA GLU A 185 -45.61 8.74 11.52
C GLU A 185 -45.41 7.36 12.16
N ASP A 186 -45.27 7.43 13.49
CA ASP A 186 -45.32 6.33 14.42
C ASP A 186 -46.65 5.57 14.32
N ASP A 187 -46.62 4.32 13.86
CA ASP A 187 -47.68 3.35 14.15
C ASP A 187 -47.24 2.46 15.31
N PHE A 188 -47.58 2.93 16.51
CA PHE A 188 -47.76 2.13 17.70
C PHE A 188 -48.81 1.04 17.41
N ARG A 189 -48.38 -0.23 17.39
CA ARG A 189 -49.26 -1.35 17.70
C ARG A 189 -48.68 -2.17 18.83
N GLU A 190 -49.26 -1.94 20.00
CA GLU A 190 -49.41 -2.94 21.04
C GLU A 190 -49.90 -4.25 20.42
N ASN A 191 -49.27 -5.37 20.80
CA ASN A 191 -49.99 -6.61 21.00
C ASN A 191 -49.28 -7.45 22.04
N ASN A 192 -50.09 -7.81 23.04
CA ASN A 192 -49.88 -8.88 24.02
C ASN A 192 -49.53 -10.21 23.36
#